data_AF-A0A419NFJ5-F1
#
_entry.id   AF-A0A419NFJ5-F1
#
_cell.length_a   1.000
_cell.length_b   1.000
_cell.length_c   1.000
_cell.angle_alpha   90.00
_cell.angle_beta   90.00
_cell.angle_gamma   90.00
#
_symmetry.space_group_name_H-M   'P 1'
#
loop_
_entity.id
_entity.type
_entity.pdbx_description
1 polymer ?
#
loop_
_entity_poly.entity_id
_entity_poly.type
_entity_poly.pdbx_seq_one_letter_code
_entity_poly.pdbx_strand_id
1 'polypeptide(L)'
;MAEKHVIDLVMTVNKHAEETAMQQMMLRNFIIVMCRSMTEEQKNQVRWQMRQIHQVTDAEYRDGDVQLLEKARRDVEIMLELIN
;
A
#
# COMPACT_ATOMS: atom_id res chain seq x y z
N MET A 1 -22.40 -13.90 30.57
CA MET A 1 -21.65 -12.62 30.67
C MET A 1 -20.36 -12.67 29.85
N ALA A 2 -19.51 -13.69 30.02
CA ALA A 2 -18.27 -13.86 29.24
C ALA A 2 -18.50 -14.10 27.73
N GLU A 3 -19.45 -14.97 27.34
CA GLU A 3 -19.77 -15.20 25.92
C GLU A 3 -20.21 -13.94 25.18
N LYS A 4 -21.02 -13.08 25.81
CA LYS A 4 -21.45 -11.83 25.21
C LYS A 4 -20.28 -10.88 24.94
N HIS A 5 -19.32 -10.80 25.86
CA HIS A 5 -18.10 -10.00 25.65
C HIS A 5 -17.21 -10.54 24.53
N VAL A 6 -17.14 -11.87 24.36
CA VAL A 6 -16.38 -12.50 23.27
C VAL A 6 -17.05 -12.19 21.93
N ILE A 7 -18.38 -12.27 21.84
CA ILE A 7 -19.13 -11.94 20.63
C ILE A 7 -18.96 -10.46 20.27
N ASP A 8 -19.10 -9.56 21.24
CA ASP A 8 -18.94 -8.11 21.02
C ASP A 8 -17.50 -7.77 20.54
N LEU A 9 -16.49 -8.47 21.07
CA LEU A 9 -15.10 -8.33 20.63
C LEU A 9 -14.91 -8.81 19.18
N VAL A 10 -15.41 -9.99 18.83
CA VAL A 10 -15.32 -10.52 17.46
C VAL A 10 -16.01 -9.60 16.46
N MET A 11 -17.20 -9.08 16.80
CA MET A 11 -17.93 -8.13 15.97
C MET A 11 -17.15 -6.82 15.77
N THR A 12 -16.49 -6.33 16.83
CA THR A 12 -15.66 -5.12 16.76
C THR A 12 -14.42 -5.33 15.87
N VAL A 13 -13.75 -6.48 16.02
CA VAL A 13 -12.60 -6.84 15.16
C VAL A 13 -13.01 -6.98 13.71
N ASN A 14 -14.15 -7.64 13.43
CA ASN A 14 -14.67 -7.79 12.07
C ASN A 14 -15.02 -6.44 11.45
N LYS A 15 -15.70 -5.56 12.19
CA LYS A 15 -16.02 -4.22 11.72
C LYS A 15 -14.76 -3.44 11.37
N HIS A 16 -13.73 -3.50 12.22
CA HIS A 16 -12.47 -2.84 11.94
C HIS A 16 -11.75 -3.41 10.70
N ALA A 17 -11.80 -4.74 10.52
CA ALA A 17 -11.24 -5.39 9.34
C ALA A 17 -11.98 -4.98 8.05
N GLU A 18 -13.31 -4.89 8.08
CA GLU A 18 -14.14 -4.43 6.96
C GLU A 18 -13.86 -2.96 6.61
N GLU A 19 -13.81 -2.08 7.60
CA GLU A 19 -13.47 -0.66 7.40
C GLU A 19 -12.07 -0.50 6.78
N THR A 20 -11.09 -1.27 7.28
CA THR A 20 -9.72 -1.27 6.74
C THR A 20 -9.69 -1.77 5.30
N ALA A 21 -10.38 -2.86 4.99
CA ALA A 21 -10.47 -3.40 3.64
C ALA A 21 -11.14 -2.41 2.67
N MET A 22 -12.19 -1.73 3.10
CA MET A 22 -12.87 -0.69 2.33
C MET A 22 -11.93 0.50 2.05
N GLN A 23 -11.21 0.98 3.07
CA GLN A 23 -10.23 2.06 2.91
C GLN A 23 -9.13 1.69 1.91
N GLN A 24 -8.59 0.46 1.99
CA GLN A 24 -7.60 -0.02 1.04
C GLN A 24 -8.16 -0.11 -0.39
N MET A 25 -9.40 -0.58 -0.56
CA MET A 25 -10.04 -0.66 -1.87
C MET A 25 -10.29 0.74 -2.47
N MET A 26 -10.74 1.71 -1.67
CA MET A 26 -10.90 3.10 -2.11
C MET A 26 -9.57 3.73 -2.50
N LEU A 27 -8.52 3.52 -1.71
CA LEU A 27 -7.17 4.01 -2.00
C LEU A 27 -6.64 3.44 -3.32
N ARG A 28 -6.82 2.13 -3.54
CA ARG A 28 -6.46 1.48 -4.80
C ARG A 28 -7.21 2.09 -6.00
N ASN A 29 -8.52 2.29 -5.88
CA ASN A 29 -9.32 2.91 -6.93
C ASN A 29 -8.89 4.36 -7.22
N PHE A 30 -8.57 5.13 -6.18
CA PHE A 30 -8.05 6.49 -6.33
C PHE A 30 -6.73 6.50 -7.10
N ILE A 31 -5.79 5.63 -6.75
CA ILE A 31 -4.50 5.50 -7.46
C ILE A 31 -4.73 5.15 -8.93
N ILE A 32 -5.61 4.18 -9.25
CA ILE A 32 -5.92 3.81 -10.64
C ILE A 32 -6.48 5.00 -11.42
N VAL A 33 -7.41 5.76 -10.84
CA VAL A 33 -7.99 6.94 -11.50
C VAL A 33 -6.93 8.00 -11.76
N MET A 34 -6.04 8.25 -10.79
CA MET A 34 -4.90 9.16 -10.94
C MET A 34 -3.93 8.70 -12.03
N CYS A 35 -3.58 7.41 -12.07
CA CYS A 35 -2.69 6.87 -13.09
C CYS A 35 -3.30 6.93 -14.50
N ARG A 36 -4.63 6.80 -14.62
CA ARG A 36 -5.34 6.93 -15.91
C ARG A 36 -5.41 8.38 -16.41
N SER A 37 -5.44 9.36 -15.52
CA SER A 37 -5.47 10.78 -15.90
C SER A 37 -4.09 11.36 -16.21
N MET A 38 -3.02 10.61 -15.96
CA MET A 38 -1.66 11.02 -16.26
C MET A 38 -1.32 10.89 -17.74
N THR A 39 -0.56 11.87 -18.26
CA THR A 39 0.10 11.76 -19.56
C THR A 39 1.21 10.70 -19.52
N GLU A 40 1.63 10.18 -20.67
CA GLU A 40 2.72 9.21 -20.74
C GLU A 40 4.04 9.75 -20.17
N GLU A 41 4.30 11.05 -20.31
CA GLU A 41 5.47 11.69 -19.73
C GLU A 41 5.41 11.72 -18.19
N GLN A 42 4.24 12.02 -17.62
CA GLN A 42 4.00 11.95 -16.18
C GLN A 42 4.14 10.51 -15.66
N LYS A 43 3.61 9.52 -16.38
CA LYS A 43 3.76 8.09 -16.01
C LYS A 43 5.23 7.69 -16.01
N ASN A 44 6.00 8.15 -17.01
CA ASN A 44 7.44 7.87 -17.08
C ASN A 44 8.21 8.53 -15.93
N GLN A 45 7.83 9.75 -15.52
CA GLN A 45 8.41 10.42 -14.36
C GLN A 45 8.13 9.66 -13.06
N VAL A 46 6.88 9.23 -12.85
CA VAL A 46 6.52 8.43 -11.66
C VAL A 46 7.24 7.07 -11.66
N ARG A 47 7.30 6.37 -12.79
CA ARG A 47 8.11 5.13 -12.92
C ARG A 47 9.59 5.37 -12.59
N TRP A 48 10.14 6.51 -13.00
CA TRP A 48 11.53 6.86 -12.67
C TRP A 48 11.71 7.13 -11.18
N GLN A 49 10.84 7.94 -10.56
CA GLN A 49 10.86 8.21 -9.12
C GLN A 49 10.71 6.93 -8.29
N MET A 50 9.79 6.04 -8.68
CA MET A 50 9.59 4.75 -8.02
C MET A 50 10.83 3.85 -8.08
N ARG A 51 11.53 3.81 -9.23
CA ARG A 51 12.80 3.08 -9.35
C ARG A 51 13.90 3.65 -8.47
N GLN A 52 13.97 4.98 -8.32
CA GLN A 52 14.93 5.62 -7.43
C GLN A 52 14.66 5.25 -5.97
N ILE A 53 13.39 5.28 -5.54
CA ILE A 53 13.00 4.84 -4.19
C ILE A 53 13.39 3.39 -3.97
N HIS A 54 13.07 2.48 -4.90
CA HIS A 54 13.44 1.07 -4.78
C HIS A 54 14.95 0.86 -4.64
N GLN A 55 15.77 1.58 -5.40
CA GLN A 55 17.23 1.49 -5.32
C GLN A 55 17.78 1.99 -3.97
N VAL A 56 17.22 3.08 -3.44
CA VAL A 56 17.57 3.61 -2.11
C VAL A 56 17.14 2.63 -1.03
N THR A 57 15.90 2.13 -1.08
CA THR A 57 15.37 1.15 -0.15
C THR A 57 16.19 -0.16 -0.17
N ASP A 58 16.63 -0.65 -1.33
CA ASP A 58 17.52 -1.82 -1.43
C ASP A 58 18.93 -1.58 -0.90
N ALA A 59 19.40 -0.33 -0.92
CA ALA A 59 20.68 0.05 -0.31
C ALA A 59 20.54 0.12 1.22
N GLU A 60 19.50 0.79 1.72
CA GLU A 60 19.20 0.89 3.15
C GLU A 60 18.83 -0.46 3.77
N TYR A 61 18.25 -1.39 2.99
CA TYR A 61 17.91 -2.74 3.46
C TYR A 61 19.16 -3.52 3.84
N ARG A 62 20.28 -3.27 3.12
CA ARG A 62 21.58 -3.85 3.44
C ARG A 62 22.19 -3.26 4.73
N ASP A 63 21.75 -2.08 5.15
CA ASP A 63 22.20 -1.39 6.37
C ASP A 63 21.35 -1.72 7.62
N GLY A 64 20.29 -2.52 7.49
CA GLY A 64 19.69 -3.26 8.61
C GLY A 64 18.32 -2.80 9.10
N ASP A 65 17.68 -1.78 8.50
CA ASP A 65 16.34 -1.32 8.91
C ASP A 65 15.21 -2.06 8.16
N VAL A 66 15.21 -3.39 8.30
CA VAL A 66 14.55 -4.35 7.40
C VAL A 66 13.02 -4.20 7.30
N GLN A 67 12.31 -3.92 8.40
CA GLN A 67 10.84 -3.96 8.43
C GLN A 67 10.16 -2.77 7.73
N LEU A 68 10.69 -1.57 7.90
CA LEU A 68 10.12 -0.36 7.26
C LEU A 68 10.38 -0.40 5.75
N LEU A 69 11.55 -0.90 5.36
CA LEU A 69 12.02 -0.97 3.98
C LEU A 69 11.29 -2.06 3.17
N GLU A 70 10.95 -3.19 3.80
CA GLU A 70 10.13 -4.24 3.16
C GLU A 70 8.71 -3.77 2.81
N LYS A 71 8.14 -2.90 3.65
CA LYS A 71 6.83 -2.31 3.39
C LYS A 71 6.90 -1.32 2.23
N ALA A 72 7.88 -0.41 2.27
CA ALA A 72 8.09 0.57 1.21
C ALA A 72 8.33 -0.10 -0.16
N ARG A 73 9.11 -1.19 -0.18
CA ARG A 73 9.36 -1.96 -1.41
C ARG A 73 8.08 -2.56 -1.99
N ARG A 74 7.26 -3.21 -1.17
CA ARG A 74 5.95 -3.77 -1.58
C ARG A 74 5.01 -2.68 -2.11
N ASP A 75 4.95 -1.53 -1.45
CA ASP A 75 4.10 -0.42 -1.89
C ASP A 75 4.53 0.11 -3.27
N VAL A 76 5.84 0.18 -3.52
CA VAL A 76 6.41 0.57 -4.83
C VAL A 76 6.11 -0.46 -5.92
N GLU A 77 6.27 -1.75 -5.64
CA GLU A 77 5.94 -2.84 -6.57
C GLU A 77 4.46 -2.77 -6.99
N ILE A 78 3.55 -2.58 -6.03
CA ILE A 78 2.10 -2.42 -6.29
C ILE A 78 1.82 -1.17 -7.14
N MET A 79 2.45 -0.04 -6.85
CA MET A 79 2.26 1.17 -7.66
C MET A 79 2.74 0.98 -9.11
N LEU A 80 3.88 0.30 -9.31
CA LEU A 80 4.39 0.00 -10.65
C LEU A 80 3.45 -0.92 -11.43
N GLU A 81 2.85 -1.92 -10.78
CA GLU A 81 1.82 -2.77 -11.39
C GLU A 81 0.56 -1.99 -11.77
N LEU A 82 0.12 -1.03 -10.95
CA LEU A 82 -1.08 -0.23 -11.20
C LEU A 82 -0.91 0.83 -12.31
N ILE A 83 0.33 1.22 -12.61
CA ILE A 83 0.64 2.23 -13.65
C ILE A 83 0.74 1.60 -15.05
N ASN A 84 1.04 0.30 -15.15
CA ASN A 84 1.15 -0.43 -16.42
C ASN A 84 -0.22 -0.90 -16.94
#